data_AF-A0AAV5YPR7-F1
#
_entry.id   AF-A0AAV5YPR7-F1
#
_cell.length_a   1.000
_cell.length_b   1.000
_cell.length_c   1.000
_cell.angle_alpha   90.00
_cell.angle_beta   90.00
_cell.angle_gamma   90.00
#
_symmetry.space_group_name_H-M   'P 1'
#
loop_
_entity.id
_entity.type
_entity.pdbx_description
1 polymer ?
#
loop_
_entity_poly.entity_id
_entity_poly.type
_entity_poly.pdbx_seq_one_letter_code
_entity_poly.pdbx_strand_id
1 'polypeptide(L)'
;MDEHALRQLIAQVKLGGLTRRRFVQGLGAFGIGAPMAGRLLGAGGVAQAQTPEPEFKPTRRGGGGILRILMWDAPTLLHPHFGRGLRDFAVQRIFYEPLAAPAADGTFVPVLAEELP
;
A
#
# COMPACT_ATOMS: atom_id res chain seq x y z
N MET A 1 30.88 -8.93 -27.60
CA MET A 1 29.43 -8.87 -27.37
C MET A 1 28.83 -8.08 -28.52
N ASP A 2 27.77 -8.58 -29.13
CA ASP A 2 27.03 -7.86 -30.17
C ASP A 2 25.76 -7.19 -29.60
N GLU A 3 25.13 -6.33 -30.40
CA GLU A 3 23.93 -5.59 -29.96
C GLU A 3 22.76 -6.52 -29.66
N HIS A 4 22.60 -7.59 -30.43
CA HIS A 4 21.53 -8.57 -30.24
C HIS A 4 21.66 -9.28 -28.88
N ALA A 5 22.85 -9.74 -28.50
CA ALA A 5 23.09 -10.34 -27.19
C ALA A 5 22.84 -9.33 -26.07
N LEU A 6 23.23 -8.06 -26.23
CA LEU A 6 22.96 -7.03 -25.23
C LEU A 6 21.45 -6.80 -25.03
N ARG A 7 20.68 -6.74 -26.12
CA ARG A 7 19.21 -6.61 -26.07
C ARG A 7 18.57 -7.82 -25.38
N GLN A 8 19.06 -9.03 -25.63
CA GLN A 8 18.62 -10.24 -24.95
C GLN A 8 18.93 -10.21 -23.46
N LEU A 9 20.13 -9.77 -23.05
CA LEU A 9 20.50 -9.62 -21.65
C LEU A 9 19.61 -8.60 -20.93
N ILE A 10 19.31 -7.46 -21.57
CA ILE A 10 18.37 -6.46 -21.03
C ILE A 10 16.96 -7.06 -20.89
N ALA A 11 16.50 -7.84 -21.88
CA ALA A 11 15.21 -8.53 -21.81
C ALA A 11 15.16 -9.57 -20.68
N GLN A 12 16.25 -10.32 -20.44
CA GLN A 12 16.35 -11.24 -19.30
C GLN A 12 16.29 -10.52 -17.95
N VAL A 13 16.84 -9.31 -17.86
CA VAL A 13 16.70 -8.48 -16.65
C VAL A 13 15.26 -8.01 -16.46
N LYS A 14 14.55 -7.64 -17.53
CA LYS A 14 13.11 -7.28 -17.48
C LYS A 14 12.23 -8.44 -17.03
N LEU A 15 12.49 -9.62 -17.57
CA LEU A 15 11.72 -10.83 -17.29
C LEU A 15 12.10 -11.48 -15.95
N GLY A 16 13.06 -10.90 -15.19
CA GLY A 16 13.50 -11.42 -13.89
C GLY A 16 14.44 -12.62 -13.96
N GLY A 17 14.79 -13.11 -15.15
CA GLY A 17 15.73 -14.21 -15.35
C GLY A 17 17.19 -13.86 -15.07
N LEU A 18 17.54 -12.58 -15.07
CA LEU A 18 18.87 -12.09 -14.71
C LEU A 18 18.76 -10.92 -13.71
N THR A 19 19.53 -10.97 -12.63
CA THR A 19 19.55 -9.85 -11.66
C THR A 19 20.36 -8.68 -12.22
N ARG A 20 19.96 -7.44 -11.89
CA ARG A 20 20.69 -6.21 -12.27
C ARG A 20 22.17 -6.27 -11.87
N ARG A 21 22.47 -6.81 -10.69
CA ARG A 21 23.84 -6.99 -10.18
C ARG A 21 24.67 -7.90 -11.11
N ARG A 22 24.12 -9.05 -11.51
CA ARG A 22 24.80 -9.98 -12.43
C ARG A 22 24.98 -9.38 -13.81
N PHE A 23 24.00 -8.63 -14.31
CA PHE A 23 24.12 -7.88 -15.56
C PHE A 23 25.27 -6.87 -15.52
N VAL A 24 25.35 -6.05 -14.46
CA VAL A 24 26.43 -5.05 -14.28
C VAL A 24 27.80 -5.71 -14.15
N GLN A 25 27.90 -6.80 -13.37
CA GLN A 25 29.15 -7.56 -13.24
C GLN A 25 29.59 -8.19 -14.57
N GLY A 26 28.64 -8.73 -15.35
CA GLY A 26 28.91 -9.31 -16.67
C GLY A 26 29.38 -8.27 -17.67
N LEU A 27 28.78 -7.08 -17.69
CA LEU A 27 29.22 -5.97 -18.54
C LEU A 27 30.60 -5.41 -18.11
N GLY A 28 30.94 -5.50 -16.82
CA GLY A 28 32.27 -5.15 -16.33
C GLY A 28 33.40 -5.96 -16.98
N ALA A 29 33.16 -7.23 -17.32
CA ALA A 29 34.13 -8.07 -18.04
C ALA A 29 34.42 -7.56 -19.47
N PHE A 30 33.52 -6.76 -20.04
CA PHE A 30 33.68 -6.10 -21.34
C PHE A 30 34.13 -4.64 -21.21
N GLY A 31 34.58 -4.21 -20.04
CA GLY A 31 35.05 -2.84 -19.79
C GLY A 31 33.94 -1.79 -19.62
N ILE A 32 32.67 -2.21 -19.54
CA ILE A 32 31.55 -1.30 -19.35
C ILE A 32 31.33 -1.09 -17.85
N GLY A 33 31.65 0.11 -17.38
CA GLY A 33 31.51 0.49 -15.97
C GLY A 33 30.07 0.49 -15.47
N ALA A 34 29.91 0.31 -14.15
CA ALA A 34 28.61 0.29 -13.47
C ALA A 34 27.64 1.43 -13.82
N PRO A 35 28.04 2.72 -13.90
CA PRO A 35 27.10 3.78 -14.25
C PRO A 35 26.59 3.63 -15.70
N MET A 36 27.44 3.22 -16.64
CA MET A 36 27.07 3.01 -18.04
C MET A 36 26.14 1.79 -18.19
N ALA A 37 26.45 0.69 -17.51
CA ALA A 37 25.57 -0.48 -17.43
C ALA A 37 24.18 -0.12 -16.84
N GLY A 38 24.15 0.73 -15.81
CA GLY A 38 22.90 1.26 -15.26
C GLY A 38 22.11 2.11 -16.27
N ARG A 39 22.78 2.92 -17.09
CA ARG A 39 22.12 3.69 -18.16
C ARG A 39 21.55 2.80 -19.26
N LEU A 40 22.23 1.71 -19.62
CA LEU A 40 21.72 0.73 -20.60
C LEU A 40 20.45 0.03 -20.10
N LEU A 41 20.41 -0.33 -18.81
CA LEU A 41 19.19 -0.84 -18.18
C LEU A 41 18.07 0.21 -18.17
N GLY A 42 18.39 1.45 -17.80
CA GLY A 42 17.44 2.56 -17.79
C GLY A 42 16.85 2.89 -19.17
N ALA A 43 17.70 2.98 -20.20
CA ALA A 43 17.28 3.16 -21.60
C ALA A 43 16.46 1.97 -22.11
N GLY A 44 16.76 0.78 -21.60
CA GLY A 44 15.97 -0.42 -21.82
C GLY A 44 14.60 -0.38 -21.15
N GLY A 45 14.24 0.60 -20.32
CA GLY A 45 12.97 0.61 -19.57
C GLY A 45 12.98 -0.26 -18.31
N VAL A 46 14.17 -0.73 -17.89
CA VAL A 46 14.38 -1.32 -16.56
C VAL A 46 14.58 -0.14 -15.60
N ALA A 47 13.50 0.60 -15.32
CA ALA A 47 13.52 1.75 -14.44
C ALA A 47 13.99 1.36 -13.02
N GLN A 48 14.59 2.29 -12.28
CA GLN A 48 14.85 2.17 -10.83
C GLN A 48 13.64 1.47 -10.18
N ALA A 49 13.87 0.31 -9.55
CA ALA A 49 12.79 -0.32 -8.79
C ALA A 49 12.44 0.69 -7.70
N GLN A 50 11.16 1.11 -7.63
CA GLN A 50 10.68 1.85 -6.48
C GLN A 50 11.08 1.03 -5.26
N THR A 51 11.89 1.62 -4.38
CA THR A 51 12.19 1.00 -3.10
C THR A 51 10.84 0.71 -2.46
N PRO A 52 10.54 -0.55 -2.09
CA PRO A 52 9.31 -0.84 -1.37
C PRO A 52 9.25 0.12 -0.19
N GLU A 53 8.15 0.85 -0.05
CA GLU A 53 7.97 1.67 1.15
C GLU A 53 8.18 0.78 2.37
N PRO A 54 8.91 1.26 3.39
CA PRO A 54 9.14 0.47 4.59
C PRO A 54 7.79 0.05 5.15
N GLU A 55 7.61 -1.28 5.26
CA GLU A 55 6.38 -1.87 5.78
C GLU A 55 6.14 -1.34 7.21
N PHE A 56 5.00 -0.69 7.41
CA PHE A 56 4.61 -0.18 8.72
C PHE A 56 4.40 -1.36 9.69
N LYS A 57 5.28 -1.48 10.70
CA LYS A 57 5.20 -2.50 11.74
C LYS A 57 4.72 -1.88 13.05
N PRO A 58 3.43 -2.01 13.41
CA PRO A 58 2.93 -1.49 14.68
C PRO A 58 3.62 -2.18 15.86
N THR A 59 4.06 -1.40 16.83
CA THR A 59 4.81 -1.88 18.02
C THR A 59 3.90 -2.29 19.18
N ARG A 60 2.59 -2.08 19.05
CA ARG A 60 1.55 -2.40 20.06
C ARG A 60 0.20 -2.67 19.39
N ARG A 61 -0.73 -3.31 20.12
CA ARG A 61 -2.13 -3.42 19.67
C ARG A 61 -2.72 -2.01 19.45
N GLY A 62 -3.41 -1.83 18.33
CA GLY A 62 -3.91 -0.51 17.92
C GLY A 62 -2.80 0.48 17.53
N GLY A 63 -1.57 0.02 17.30
CA GLY A 63 -0.42 0.86 16.99
C GLY A 63 -0.43 1.54 15.62
N GLY A 64 -1.57 1.57 14.92
CA GLY A 64 -1.73 2.13 13.57
C GLY A 64 -1.68 1.08 12.45
N GLY A 65 -1.51 1.56 11.22
CA GLY A 65 -1.48 0.73 10.02
C GLY A 65 -2.82 0.66 9.30
N ILE A 66 -2.86 -0.07 8.19
CA ILE A 66 -4.07 -0.21 7.38
C ILE A 66 -5.00 -1.24 8.03
N LEU A 67 -6.19 -0.78 8.45
CA LEU A 67 -7.28 -1.66 8.83
C LEU A 67 -8.14 -1.99 7.61
N ARG A 68 -8.22 -3.27 7.24
CA ARG A 68 -9.12 -3.77 6.18
C ARG A 68 -10.27 -4.50 6.83
N ILE A 69 -11.49 -4.02 6.62
CA ILE A 69 -12.72 -4.60 7.17
C ILE A 69 -13.49 -5.26 6.02
N LEU A 70 -13.88 -6.53 6.19
CA LEU A 70 -14.79 -7.21 5.28
C LEU A 70 -16.21 -7.07 5.81
N MET A 71 -17.10 -6.52 5.00
CA MET A 71 -18.52 -6.40 5.28
C MET A 71 -19.32 -7.21 4.26
N TRP A 72 -20.33 -7.95 4.71
CA TRP A 72 -21.17 -8.79 3.85
C TRP A 72 -22.15 -7.96 3.01
N ASP A 73 -22.47 -6.73 3.43
CA ASP A 73 -23.28 -5.77 2.69
C ASP A 73 -22.56 -4.41 2.63
N ALA A 74 -22.63 -3.75 1.48
CA ALA A 74 -21.86 -2.53 1.20
C ALA A 74 -22.61 -1.27 1.66
N PRO A 75 -21.95 -0.35 2.39
CA PRO A 75 -22.56 0.94 2.75
C PRO A 75 -23.00 1.72 1.52
N THR A 76 -24.21 2.26 1.57
CA THR A 76 -24.83 3.02 0.47
C THR A 76 -24.89 4.51 0.76
N LEU A 77 -24.97 4.90 2.05
CA LEU A 77 -25.13 6.29 2.46
C LEU A 77 -24.30 6.59 3.71
N LEU A 78 -23.52 7.67 3.64
CA LEU A 78 -22.78 8.21 4.77
C LEU A 78 -23.56 9.27 5.56
N HIS A 79 -24.75 9.67 5.12
CA HIS A 79 -25.50 10.74 5.76
C HIS A 79 -26.21 10.20 7.02
N PRO A 80 -25.96 10.76 8.24
CA PRO A 80 -26.57 10.27 9.49
C PRO A 80 -28.09 10.17 9.50
N HIS A 81 -28.79 11.13 8.88
CA HIS A 81 -30.25 11.19 8.86
C HIS A 81 -30.91 10.34 7.77
N PHE A 82 -30.20 10.03 6.68
CA PHE A 82 -30.78 9.31 5.53
C PHE A 82 -30.26 7.88 5.38
N GLY A 83 -29.14 7.54 6.00
CA GLY A 83 -28.61 6.18 6.02
C GLY A 83 -29.57 5.22 6.69
N ARG A 84 -29.68 4.00 6.16
CA ARG A 84 -30.62 3.00 6.66
C ARG A 84 -29.91 1.69 6.97
N GLY A 85 -30.02 1.27 8.22
CA GLY A 85 -29.56 -0.03 8.68
C GLY A 85 -28.09 -0.08 9.07
N LEU A 86 -27.67 -1.25 9.54
CA LEU A 86 -26.39 -1.43 10.22
C LEU A 86 -25.17 -1.16 9.32
N ARG A 87 -25.26 -1.41 8.01
CA ARG A 87 -24.16 -1.16 7.05
C ARG A 87 -23.80 0.33 6.95
N ASP A 88 -24.81 1.20 6.91
CA ASP A 88 -24.62 2.64 6.79
C ASP A 88 -24.19 3.20 8.16
N PHE A 89 -24.84 2.76 9.26
CA PHE A 89 -24.51 3.18 10.62
C PHE A 89 -23.07 2.80 11.04
N ALA A 90 -22.57 1.63 10.63
CA ALA A 90 -21.23 1.17 10.97
C ALA A 90 -20.13 2.07 10.38
N VAL A 91 -20.32 2.58 9.16
CA VAL A 91 -19.32 3.43 8.48
C VAL A 91 -19.49 4.90 8.84
N GLN A 92 -20.69 5.35 9.19
CA GLN A 92 -20.90 6.70 9.72
C GLN A 92 -20.03 6.98 10.95
N ARG A 93 -19.70 5.99 11.77
CA ARG A 93 -18.80 6.14 12.93
C ARG A 93 -17.33 6.39 12.60
N ILE A 94 -16.94 6.23 11.35
CA ILE A 94 -15.60 6.61 10.89
C ILE A 94 -15.54 8.14 10.64
N PHE A 95 -16.67 8.78 10.33
CA PHE A 95 -16.73 10.18 9.92
C PHE A 95 -17.41 11.10 10.94
N TYR A 96 -18.34 10.58 11.74
CA TYR A 96 -19.16 11.38 12.66
C TYR A 96 -19.09 10.88 14.09
N GLU A 97 -18.85 11.82 14.98
CA GLU A 97 -18.87 11.62 16.42
C GLU A 97 -20.26 11.98 16.98
N PRO A 98 -20.94 11.05 17.69
CA PRO A 98 -22.26 11.33 18.28
C PRO A 98 -22.15 12.09 19.59
N LEU A 99 -23.29 12.59 20.07
CA LEU A 99 -23.43 13.04 21.46
C LEU A 99 -23.25 11.88 22.46
N ALA A 100 -23.85 10.72 22.16
CA ALA A 100 -23.79 9.53 23.00
C ALA A 100 -23.78 8.25 22.16
N ALA A 101 -23.28 7.15 22.72
CA ALA A 101 -23.28 5.84 22.07
C ALA A 101 -23.70 4.74 23.05
N PRO A 102 -24.35 3.66 22.58
CA PRO A 102 -24.62 2.50 23.41
C PRO A 102 -23.31 1.75 23.72
N ALA A 103 -23.09 1.45 25.00
CA ALA A 103 -22.09 0.52 25.47
C ALA A 103 -22.52 -0.94 25.21
N ALA A 104 -21.61 -1.88 25.45
CA ALA A 104 -21.85 -3.30 25.19
C ALA A 104 -22.97 -3.90 26.06
N ASP A 105 -23.24 -3.30 27.22
CA ASP A 105 -24.33 -3.66 28.13
C ASP A 105 -25.66 -2.95 27.81
N GLY A 106 -25.68 -2.12 26.76
CA GLY A 106 -26.85 -1.37 26.33
C GLY A 106 -27.05 -0.04 27.08
N THR A 107 -26.21 0.30 28.04
CA THR A 107 -26.23 1.64 28.67
C THR A 107 -25.72 2.70 27.68
N PHE A 108 -26.17 3.95 27.83
CA PHE A 108 -25.61 5.04 27.03
C PHE A 108 -24.42 5.65 27.73
N VAL A 109 -23.34 5.87 26.97
CA VAL A 109 -22.17 6.60 27.42
C VAL A 109 -22.04 7.90 26.65
N PRO A 110 -21.70 9.02 27.33
CA PRO A 110 -21.40 10.27 26.65
C PRO A 110 -20.18 10.10 25.74
N VAL A 111 -20.24 10.73 24.57
CA VAL A 111 -19.11 10.80 23.64
C VAL A 111 -18.74 12.27 23.43
N LEU A 112 -19.54 13.03 22.67
CA LEU A 112 -19.38 14.48 22.53
C LEU A 112 -20.19 15.26 23.57
N ALA A 113 -21.25 14.67 24.11
CA ALA A 113 -21.99 15.28 25.22
C ALA A 113 -21.14 15.26 26.50
N GLU A 114 -21.27 16.31 27.31
CA GLU A 114 -20.61 16.37 28.62
C GLU A 114 -21.30 15.47 29.64
N GLU A 115 -22.64 15.47 29.65
CA GLU A 115 -23.47 14.66 30.53
C GLU A 115 -24.69 14.10 29.79
N LEU A 116 -25.27 13.04 30.35
CA LEU A 116 -26.52 12.43 29.88
C LEU A 116 -27.65 12.73 30.87
N PRO A 117 -28.92 12.88 30.43
CA PRO A 117 -30.07 13.13 31.29
C PRO A 117 -30.37 12.01 32.30
#